data_AF-A0A0C2CEL5-F1
#
_entry.id   AF-A0A0C2CEL5-F1
#
_cell.length_a   1.000
_cell.length_b   1.000
_cell.length_c   1.000
_cell.angle_alpha   90.00
_cell.angle_beta   90.00
_cell.angle_gamma   90.00
#
_symmetry.space_group_name_H-M   'P 1'
#
loop_
_entity.id
_entity.type
_entity.pdbx_description
1 polymer ?
#
loop_
_entity_poly.entity_id
_entity_poly.type
_entity_poly.pdbx_seq_one_letter_code
_entity_poly.pdbx_strand_id
1 'polypeptide(L)' 'IPTGPLIFKDIRLTGFWMSRWYEDAKNVEERKHMYAELGAWIKAGEFHSPKFEKRSLQQYSEAIETASTKFDKKQLFIL' A
#
# COMPACT_ATOMS: atom_id res chain seq x y z
N ILE A 1 -3.57 20.78 -14.54
CA ILE A 1 -4.91 20.75 -13.89
C ILE A 1 -5.55 22.11 -14.11
N PRO A 2 -6.78 22.21 -14.64
CA PRO A 2 -7.45 23.50 -14.79
C PRO A 2 -7.74 24.09 -13.40
N THR A 3 -7.46 25.38 -13.20
CA THR A 3 -7.57 26.05 -11.89
C THR A 3 -9.03 26.21 -11.43
N GLY A 4 -9.98 26.29 -12.37
CA GLY A 4 -11.40 26.53 -12.09
C GLY A 4 -12.00 25.58 -11.04
N PRO A 5 -11.90 24.24 -11.20
CA PRO A 5 -12.40 23.29 -10.20
C PRO A 5 -11.75 23.41 -8.81
N LEU A 6 -10.46 23.80 -8.73
CA LEU A 6 -9.80 23.97 -7.43
C LEU A 6 -10.38 25.17 -6.66
N ILE A 7 -10.73 26.25 -7.38
CA ILE A 7 -11.28 27.48 -6.78
C ILE A 7 -12.78 27.33 -6.49
N PHE A 8 -13.54 26.84 -7.47
CA PHE A 8 -15.00 26.92 -7.45
C PHE A 8 -15.70 25.63 -7.00
N LYS A 9 -14.95 24.53 -6.77
CA LYS A 9 -15.51 23.25 -6.29
C LYS A 9 -14.84 22.71 -5.04
N ASP A 10 -13.98 23.51 -4.39
CA ASP A 10 -13.26 23.12 -3.16
C ASP A 10 -12.51 21.78 -3.28
N ILE A 11 -11.92 21.54 -4.46
CA ILE A 11 -11.13 20.33 -4.70
C ILE A 11 -9.71 20.56 -4.16
N ARG A 12 -9.25 19.64 -3.31
CA ARG A 12 -7.87 19.62 -2.79
C ARG A 12 -7.03 18.61 -3.53
N LEU A 13 -5.83 19.02 -3.93
CA LEU A 13 -4.78 18.13 -4.43
C LEU A 13 -3.73 17.93 -3.34
N THR A 14 -3.57 16.69 -2.87
CA THR A 14 -2.61 16.33 -1.83
C THR A 14 -1.80 15.13 -2.26
N GLY A 15 -0.48 15.18 -2.03
CA GLY A 15 0.37 13.99 -2.13
C GLY A 15 0.37 13.20 -0.83
N PHE A 16 0.51 11.89 -0.92
CA PHE A 16 0.73 11.03 0.25
C PHE A 16 1.98 10.19 0.02
N TRP A 17 2.89 10.20 0.99
CA TRP A 17 4.14 9.45 0.92
C TRP A 17 4.29 8.60 2.19
N MET A 18 4.06 7.29 2.04
CA MET A 18 3.96 6.36 3.16
C MET A 18 5.22 6.32 4.03
N SER A 19 6.44 6.28 3.44
CA SER A 19 7.67 6.20 4.26
C SER A 19 7.87 7.48 5.08
N ARG A 20 7.66 8.65 4.48
CA ARG A 20 7.70 9.93 5.21
C ARG A 20 6.63 10.00 6.30
N TRP A 21 5.43 9.49 6.04
CA TRP A 21 4.36 9.43 7.04
C TRP A 21 4.72 8.51 8.21
N TYR A 22 5.43 7.40 7.95
CA TYR A 22 5.94 6.50 8.99
C TYR A 22 7.11 7.06 9.80
N GLU A 23 7.95 7.92 9.22
CA GLU A 23 9.09 8.52 9.93
C GLU A 23 8.68 9.63 10.89
N ASP A 24 7.57 10.32 10.63
CA ASP A 24 7.10 11.41 11.49
C ASP A 24 6.55 10.87 12.82
N ALA A 25 7.22 11.24 13.92
CA ALA A 25 6.85 10.86 15.27
C ALA A 25 5.43 11.30 15.66
N LYS A 26 4.90 12.36 15.05
CA LYS A 26 3.53 12.84 15.30
C LYS A 26 2.47 11.81 14.88
N ASN A 27 2.80 10.93 13.94
CA ASN A 27 1.86 9.95 13.40
C ASN A 27 1.90 8.61 14.15
N VAL A 28 2.68 8.47 15.23
CA VAL A 28 2.81 7.20 15.97
C VAL A 28 1.46 6.68 16.47
N GLU A 29 0.65 7.53 17.09
CA GLU A 29 -0.65 7.11 17.64
C GLU A 29 -1.67 6.84 16.53
N GLU A 30 -1.69 7.67 15.48
CA GLU A 30 -2.55 7.45 14.31
C GLU A 30 -2.21 6.13 13.58
N ARG A 31 -0.92 5.77 13.50
CA ARG A 31 -0.48 4.48 12.96
C ARG A 31 -0.96 3.30 13.78
N LYS A 32 -0.90 3.38 15.11
CA LYS A 32 -1.40 2.32 15.98
C LYS A 32 -2.90 2.12 15.79
N HIS A 33 -3.65 3.22 15.67
CA HIS A 33 -5.08 3.17 15.37
C HIS A 33 -5.34 2.48 14.02
N MET A 34 -4.68 2.92 12.96
CA MET A 34 -4.76 2.32 11.63
C MET A 34 -4.45 0.81 11.67
N TYR A 35 -3.39 0.39 12.35
CA TYR A 35 -3.06 -1.04 12.46
C TYR A 35 -4.12 -1.84 13.23
N ALA A 36 -4.71 -1.26 14.27
CA ALA A 36 -5.80 -1.91 15.01
C ALA A 36 -7.05 -2.10 14.13
N GLU A 37 -7.42 -1.08 13.36
CA GLU A 37 -8.55 -1.15 12.42
C GLU A 37 -8.31 -2.19 11.32
N LEU A 38 -7.16 -2.13 10.64
CA LEU A 38 -6.79 -3.11 9.61
C LEU A 38 -6.77 -4.54 10.19
N GLY A 39 -6.26 -4.71 11.41
CA GLY A 39 -6.26 -6.00 12.11
C GLY A 39 -7.67 -6.49 12.43
N ALA A 40 -8.60 -5.60 12.78
CA ALA A 40 -10.01 -5.95 13.00
C ALA A 40 -10.66 -6.42 11.70
N TRP A 41 -10.46 -5.72 10.58
CA TRP A 41 -10.99 -6.14 9.27
C TRP A 41 -10.40 -7.46 8.78
N ILE A 42 -9.11 -7.72 9.02
CA ILE A 42 -8.50 -9.03 8.69
C ILE A 42 -9.18 -10.14 9.49
N LYS A 43 -9.41 -9.94 10.81
CA LYS A 43 -10.09 -10.92 11.66
C LYS A 43 -11.55 -11.15 11.27
N ALA A 44 -12.23 -10.09 10.84
CA ALA A 44 -13.61 -10.16 10.36
C ALA A 44 -13.74 -10.79 8.97
N GLY A 45 -12.62 -10.98 8.24
CA GLY A 45 -12.65 -11.44 6.85
C GLY A 45 -13.15 -10.36 5.88
N GLU A 46 -13.03 -9.08 6.25
CA GLU A 46 -13.38 -7.95 5.37
C GLU A 46 -12.16 -7.48 4.57
N PHE A 47 -10.95 -7.73 5.09
CA PHE A 47 -9.69 -7.38 4.45
C PHE A 47 -8.88 -8.63 4.12
N HIS A 48 -8.69 -8.87 2.82
CA HIS A 48 -7.99 -10.03 2.29
C HIS A 48 -6.70 -9.63 1.60
N SER A 49 -5.68 -10.48 1.75
CA SER A 49 -4.47 -10.35 0.93
C SER A 49 -4.82 -10.48 -0.55
N PRO A 50 -4.23 -9.65 -1.43
CA PRO A 50 -4.39 -9.80 -2.87
C PRO A 50 -3.81 -11.15 -3.34
N LYS A 51 -4.13 -11.58 -4.56
CA LYS A 51 -3.51 -12.79 -5.13
C LYS A 51 -1.99 -12.62 -5.15
N PHE A 52 -1.27 -13.61 -4.63
CA PHE A 52 0.18 -13.59 -4.58
C PHE A 52 0.76 -14.94 -4.99
N GLU A 53 2.01 -14.88 -5.45
CA GLU A 53 2.81 -16.03 -5.83
C GLU A 53 4.00 -16.13 -4.89
N LYS A 54 4.14 -17.31 -4.27
CA LYS A 54 5.25 -17.58 -3.36
C LYS A 54 6.47 -17.99 -4.18
N ARG A 55 7.59 -17.32 -3.96
CA ARG A 55 8.86 -17.57 -4.65
C ARG A 55 9.97 -17.78 -3.62
N SER A 56 10.95 -18.61 -3.94
CA SER A 56 12.20 -18.63 -3.17
C SER A 56 13.02 -17.36 -3.45
N LEU A 57 13.83 -16.92 -2.48
CA LEU A 57 14.82 -15.84 -2.67
C LEU A 57 15.80 -16.11 -3.82
N GLN A 58 16.12 -17.37 -4.13
CA GLN A 58 16.99 -17.68 -5.28
C GLN A 58 16.37 -17.29 -6.62
N GLN A 59 15.04 -17.11 -6.68
CA GLN A 59 14.31 -16.75 -7.89
C GLN A 59 14.11 -15.23 -8.02
N TYR A 60 14.90 -14.42 -7.31
CA TYR A 60 14.69 -12.97 -7.24
C TYR A 60 14.64 -12.29 -8.61
N SER A 61 15.50 -12.70 -9.55
CA SER A 61 15.56 -12.06 -10.87
C SER A 61 14.26 -12.26 -11.65
N GLU A 62 13.76 -13.49 -11.70
CA GLU A 62 12.51 -13.84 -12.40
C GLU A 62 11.30 -13.18 -11.71
N ALA A 63 11.29 -13.13 -10.38
CA ALA A 63 10.24 -12.50 -9.60
C ALA A 63 10.17 -10.99 -9.85
N ILE A 64 11.31 -10.30 -9.94
CA ILE A 64 11.36 -8.86 -10.26
C ILE A 64 10.90 -8.60 -11.70
N GLU A 65 11.34 -9.41 -12.66
CA GLU A 65 10.90 -9.31 -14.05
C GLU A 65 9.39 -9.51 -14.17
N THR A 66 8.86 -10.54 -13.52
CA THR A 66 7.42 -10.83 -13.48
C THR A 66 6.65 -9.67 -12.85
N ALA A 67 7.10 -9.12 -11.72
CA ALA A 67 6.44 -7.99 -11.07
C ALA A 67 6.48 -6.69 -11.89
N SER A 68 7.45 -6.56 -12.81
CA SER A 68 7.60 -5.38 -13.67
C SER A 68 6.80 -5.47 -14.97
N THR A 69 6.44 -6.70 -15.39
CA THR A 69 5.78 -6.97 -16.68
C THR A 69 4.34 -7.44 -16.53
N LYS A 70 3.99 -8.09 -15.42
CA LYS A 70 2.65 -8.62 -15.12
C LYS A 70 2.12 -7.99 -13.83
N PHE A 71 0.89 -7.47 -13.89
CA PHE A 71 0.24 -6.75 -12.79
C PHE A 71 -0.95 -7.52 -12.18
N ASP A 72 -0.91 -8.85 -12.21
CA ASP A 72 -2.00 -9.74 -11.79
C ASP A 72 -1.78 -10.35 -10.39
N LYS A 73 -0.53 -10.62 -10.01
CA LYS A 73 -0.17 -11.25 -8.73
C LYS A 73 1.02 -10.56 -8.08
N LYS A 74 0.95 -10.40 -6.76
CA LYS A 74 2.10 -9.96 -5.97
C LYS A 74 3.13 -11.08 -5.86
N GLN A 75 4.39 -10.79 -6.18
CA GLN A 75 5.49 -11.71 -5.93
C GLN A 75 5.94 -11.61 -4.47
N LEU A 76 5.85 -12.71 -3.73
CA LEU A 76 6.17 -12.78 -2.30
C LEU A 76 7.29 -13.78 -2.07
N PHE A 77 8.44 -13.31 -1.59
CA PHE A 77 9.53 -14.19 -1.20
C PHE A 77 9.21 -14.87 0.13
N ILE A 78 9.40 -16.18 0.16
CA ILE A 78 9.32 -17.00 1.37
C ILE A 78 10.72 -17.57 1.67
N LEU A 79 11.04 -17.66 2.97
CA LEU A 79 12.27 -18.27 3.48
C LEU A 79 12.10 -19.79 3.63
#